data_AF-A0A969S1Y3-F1
#
_entry.id   AF-A0A969S1Y3-F1
#
_cell.length_a   1.000
_cell.length_b   1.000
_cell.length_c   1.000
_cell.angle_alpha   90.00
_cell.angle_beta   90.00
_cell.angle_gamma   90.00
#
_symmetry.space_group_name_H-M   'P 1'
#
loop_
_entity.id
_entity.type
_entity.pdbx_description
1 polymer ?
#
loop_
_entity_poly.entity_id
_entity_poly.type
_entity_poly.pdbx_seq_one_letter_code
_entity_poly.pdbx_strand_id
1 'polypeptide(L)' 'MFTPLQNPSFCRVFKVNESGYRIIWNDEINLSEYELWKNGEKVTEADNVSSSMPETQAV' A
#
# COMPACT_ATOMS: atom_id res chain seq x y z
N MET A 1 9.91 -11.26 5.67
CA MET A 1 9.67 -10.05 6.48
C MET A 1 8.31 -9.40 6.14
N PHE A 2 8.07 -8.92 4.91
CA PHE A 2 6.82 -8.22 4.56
C PHE A 2 5.61 -9.10 4.15
N THR A 3 5.76 -10.42 4.10
CA THR A 3 4.68 -11.37 3.75
C THR A 3 3.35 -11.11 4.49
N PRO A 4 3.32 -10.74 5.79
CA PRO A 4 2.06 -10.43 6.49
C PRO A 4 1.26 -9.27 5.89
N LEU A 5 1.89 -8.32 5.19
CA LEU A 5 1.21 -7.19 4.55
C LEU A 5 0.37 -7.61 3.33
N GLN A 6 0.50 -8.84 2.85
CA GLN A 6 -0.39 -9.39 1.82
C GLN A 6 -1.83 -9.59 2.36
N ASN A 7 -2.01 -9.66 3.69
CA ASN A 7 -3.32 -9.65 4.29
C ASN A 7 -3.86 -8.20 4.36
N PRO A 8 -4.95 -7.86 3.65
CA PRO A 8 -5.48 -6.49 3.61
C PRO A 8 -5.91 -5.97 4.99
N SER A 9 -6.43 -6.83 5.86
CA SER A 9 -6.84 -6.48 7.22
C SER A 9 -5.64 -6.10 8.08
N PHE A 10 -4.51 -6.80 7.92
CA PHE A 10 -3.27 -6.47 8.62
C PHE A 10 -2.62 -5.21 8.04
N CYS A 11 -2.56 -5.09 6.71
CA CYS A 11 -1.97 -3.94 6.01
C CYS A 11 -2.62 -2.61 6.42
N ARG A 12 -3.94 -2.60 6.62
CA ARG A 12 -4.68 -1.39 7.03
C ARG A 12 -4.42 -0.96 8.48
N VAL A 13 -3.92 -1.86 9.33
CA VAL A 13 -3.71 -1.59 10.76
C VAL A 13 -2.25 -1.22 10.99
N PHE A 14 -1.91 0.03 10.68
CA PHE A 14 -0.61 0.62 10.97
C PHE A 14 -0.75 1.80 11.93
N LYS A 15 0.37 2.17 12.56
CA LYS A 15 0.51 3.38 13.36
C LYS A 15 1.56 4.29 12.74
N VAL A 16 1.41 5.59 12.94
CA VAL A 16 2.46 6.55 12.66
C VAL A 16 3.22 6.81 13.97
N ASN A 17 4.54 6.89 13.92
CA ASN A 17 5.34 7.23 15.10
C ASN A 17 5.07 8.67 15.58
N GLU A 18 5.46 8.99 16.82
CA GLU A 18 5.21 10.31 17.43
C GLU A 18 5.82 11.48 16.63
N SER A 19 6.92 11.23 15.91
CA SER A 19 7.55 12.22 15.04
C SER A 19 6.85 12.41 13.69
N GLY A 20 5.95 11.52 13.29
CA GLY A 20 5.23 11.60 12.00
C GLY A 20 5.96 11.00 10.78
N TYR A 21 7.19 10.51 10.95
CA TYR A 21 8.09 10.13 9.85
C TYR A 21 8.24 8.62 9.63
N ARG A 22 7.45 7.79 10.30
CA ARG A 22 7.53 6.33 10.17
C ARG A 22 6.16 5.69 10.30
N ILE A 23 5.88 4.74 9.40
CA ILE A 23 4.73 3.85 9.48
C ILE A 23 5.18 2.54 10.11
N ILE A 24 4.45 2.07 11.11
CA ILE A 24 4.82 0.92 11.96
C ILE A 24 3.63 -0.04 12.03
N TRP A 25 3.85 -1.29 11.64
CA TRP A 25 2.94 -2.40 11.94
C TRP A 25 3.37 -3.14 13.21
N ASN A 26 4.67 -3.42 13.33
CA ASN A 26 5.29 -4.00 14.52
C ASN A 26 6.81 -3.72 14.51
N ASP A 27 7.53 -4.26 15.50
CA ASP A 27 8.98 -4.03 15.66
C ASP A 27 9.80 -4.52 14.47
N GLU A 28 9.32 -5.53 13.74
CA GLU A 28 9.96 -6.02 12.53
C GLU A 28 9.50 -5.21 11.31
N ILE A 29 8.21 -4.99 11.15
CA ILE A 29 7.63 -4.39 9.94
C ILE A 29 7.35 -2.91 10.19
N ASN A 30 8.29 -2.08 9.73
CA ASN A 30 8.16 -0.63 9.75
C ASN A 30 8.88 0.00 8.56
N LEU A 31 8.37 1.14 8.08
CA LEU A 31 8.90 1.88 6.94
C LEU A 31 9.07 3.35 7.31
N SER A 32 10.27 3.89 7.08
CA SER A 32 10.52 5.32 7.22
C SER A 32 9.96 6.12 6.04
N GLU A 33 9.74 7.41 6.27
CA GLU A 33 9.35 8.36 5.23
C GLU A 33 10.30 8.30 4.02
N TYR A 34 11.60 8.20 4.27
CA TYR A 34 12.61 8.07 3.21
C TYR A 34 12.43 6.80 2.37
N GLU A 35 12.18 5.66 3.00
CA GLU A 35 11.94 4.40 2.29
C GLU A 35 10.66 4.45 1.45
N LEU A 36 9.61 5.10 1.95
CA LEU A 36 8.37 5.33 1.21
C LEU A 36 8.62 6.24 0.00
N TRP A 37 9.32 7.36 0.17
CA TRP A 37 9.59 8.27 -0.95
C TRP A 37 10.54 7.71 -1.99
N LYS A 38 11.55 6.94 -1.56
CA LYS A 38 12.58 6.42 -2.46
C LYS A 38 12.12 5.19 -3.23
N ASN A 39 11.33 4.33 -2.59
CA ASN A 39 10.95 3.03 -3.15
C ASN A 39 9.46 2.92 -3.49
N GLY A 40 8.64 3.87 -3.06
CA GLY A 40 7.21 3.88 -3.35
C GLY A 40 6.92 4.21 -4.80
N GLU A 41 5.88 3.56 -5.34
CA GLU A 41 5.35 3.87 -6.66
C GLU A 41 4.15 4.81 -6.54
N LYS A 42 4.07 5.79 -7.45
CA LYS A 42 2.92 6.68 -7.50
C LYS A 42 1.72 5.88 -7.98
N VAL A 43 0.69 5.76 -7.15
CA VAL A 43 -0.60 5.21 -7.59
C VAL A 43 -1.25 6.25 -8.50
N THR A 44 -1.39 5.94 -9.78
CA THR A 44 -2.17 6.77 -10.70
C THR A 44 -3.61 6.26 -10.70
N GLU A 45 -4.59 7.16 -10.85
CA GLU A 45 -6.02 6.79 -10.80
C GLU A 45 -6.41 5.73 -11.85
N ALA A 46 -5.60 5.57 -12.91
CA ALA A 46 -5.75 4.53 -13.93
C ALA A 46 -5.62 3.10 -13.37
N ASP A 47 -4.88 2.90 -12.27
CA ASP A 47 -4.64 1.59 -11.68
C ASP A 47 -5.84 1.04 -10.89
N ASN A 48 -6.87 1.86 -10.64
CA ASN A 48 -8.10 1.44 -9.95
C ASN A 48 -9.20 0.94 -10.90
N VAL A 49 -9.10 1.22 -12.21
CA VAL A 49 -10.18 0.94 -13.17
C VAL A 49 -10.03 -0.42 -13.86
N SER A 50 -8.86 -1.06 -13.78
CA SER A 50 -8.60 -2.31 -14.51
C SER A 50 -9.34 -3.55 -13.96
N SER A 51 -9.97 -3.49 -12.78
CA SER A 51 -10.69 -4.64 -12.21
C SER A 51 -12.20 -4.65 -12.51
N SER A 52 -12.74 -3.66 -13.24
CA SER A 52 -14.19 -3.46 -13.36
C SER A 52 -14.67 -3.06 -14.77
N MET A 53 -14.19 -3.71 -15.83
CA MET A 53 -14.88 -3.65 -17.13
C MET A 53 -15.26 -5.07 -17.59
N PRO A 54 -16.56 -5.41 -17.66
CA PRO A 54 -16.99 -6.55 -18.48
C PRO A 54 -16.75 -6.16 -19.94
N GLU A 55 -16.14 -7.05 -20.71
CA GLU A 55 -15.99 -6.92 -22.15
C GLU A 55 -17.37 -6.72 -22.79
N THR A 56 -17.68 -5.49 -23.23
CA THR A 56 -18.86 -5.25 -24.07
C THR A 56 -18.62 -5.90 -25.42
N GLN A 57 -19.36 -6.97 -25.69
CA GLN A 57 -19.43 -7.61 -27.01
C GLN A 57 -19.86 -6.60 -28.06
N ALA A 58 -19.05 -6.50 -29.11
CA ALA A 58 -19.34 -5.77 -30.32
C ALA A 58 -20.57 -6.36 -31.04
N VAL A 59 -21.53 -5.49 -31.38
CA VAL A 59 -22.46 -5.64 -32.52
C VAL A 59 -22.80 -4.26 -33.08
#